data_AF-A0AAW3P8F8-F1
#
_entry.id   AF-A0AAW3P8F8-F1
#
_cell.length_a   1.000
_cell.length_b   1.000
_cell.length_c   1.000
_cell.angle_alpha   90.00
_cell.angle_beta   90.00
_cell.angle_gamma   90.00
#
_symmetry.space_group_name_H-M   'P 1'
#
loop_
_entity.id
_entity.type
_entity.pdbx_description
1 polymer ?
#
loop_
_entity_poly.entity_id
_entity_poly.type
_entity_poly.pdbx_seq_one_letter_code
_entity_poly.pdbx_strand_id
1 'polypeptide(L)'
;MRLADFIVWNMEPILVQWEAFAATLLPAARSMDSRGLRDHARQILEAVAKDLRTPQTREEQHDKSLGRAREPANANETAAQTHAVLRARRGFNINQLAAEYRALRASVLRLWIDECQPSAPHLDDMIRFNEAIDQALAESVAFFTAQVEQARDLLLGMLGHDMRTPLQTIQVTASYLSALNAGEEISEAAARLIRSGGRMQGLLDDLCDFNRTQLGLGISIVPRNMDLAHVLTNVVDELRAVHPNREIKVDTRGDLRGDWDDQRLQQLLSNLVSNAVKYGAPDTPVRVAVTSDDTEVHIEVGNGGAAIDPLVLDRIFDPLQRGVDQLERTDEDVGLGLGLYIASEITKAHHGRIDARSDQTETVFAVHLPRGEGSERP
;
A
#
# COMPACT_ATOMS: atom_id res chain seq x y z
N MET A 1 12.29 -47.65 4.93
CA MET A 1 13.18 -46.71 4.23
C MET A 1 12.93 -45.31 4.78
N ARG A 2 13.99 -44.51 5.00
CA ARG A 2 13.84 -43.12 5.48
C ARG A 2 13.18 -42.25 4.41
N LEU A 3 12.45 -41.23 4.83
CA LEU A 3 11.69 -40.37 3.91
C LEU A 3 12.62 -39.60 2.94
N ALA A 4 13.80 -39.19 3.41
CA ALA A 4 14.79 -38.50 2.58
C ALA A 4 15.25 -39.35 1.38
N ASP A 5 15.47 -40.65 1.58
CA ASP A 5 15.92 -41.56 0.52
C ASP A 5 14.76 -41.87 -0.43
N PHE A 6 13.55 -42.03 0.11
CA PHE A 6 12.34 -42.19 -0.68
C PHE A 6 12.12 -41.02 -1.64
N ILE A 7 12.21 -39.77 -1.17
CA ILE A 7 12.01 -38.57 -2.00
C ILE A 7 12.98 -38.56 -3.19
N VAL A 8 14.25 -38.91 -2.95
CA VAL A 8 15.28 -38.91 -4.00
C VAL A 8 15.05 -40.04 -5.01
N TRP A 9 14.67 -41.23 -4.55
CA TRP A 9 14.41 -42.38 -5.44
C TRP A 9 13.09 -42.29 -6.20
N ASN A 10 12.06 -41.67 -5.61
CA ASN A 10 10.72 -41.54 -6.19
C ASN A 10 10.40 -40.13 -6.70
N MET A 11 11.43 -39.34 -7.02
CA MET A 11 11.29 -37.95 -7.49
C MET A 11 10.33 -37.82 -8.68
N GLU A 12 10.49 -38.66 -9.71
CA GLU A 12 9.67 -38.55 -10.93
C GLU A 12 8.19 -38.89 -10.67
N PRO A 13 7.83 -40.01 -10.00
CA PRO A 13 6.45 -40.26 -9.58
C PRO A 13 5.82 -39.11 -8.78
N ILE A 14 6.58 -38.49 -7.87
CA ILE A 14 6.10 -37.35 -7.07
C ILE A 14 5.80 -36.15 -7.97
N LEU A 15 6.73 -35.81 -8.89
CA LEU A 15 6.58 -34.66 -9.81
C LEU A 15 5.42 -34.85 -10.79
N VAL A 16 5.15 -36.08 -11.23
CA VAL A 16 3.97 -36.39 -12.07
C VAL A 16 2.66 -36.10 -11.33
N GLN A 17 2.54 -36.51 -10.06
CA GLN A 17 1.34 -36.21 -9.27
C GLN A 17 1.18 -34.71 -9.00
N TRP A 18 2.27 -34.01 -8.70
CA TRP A 18 2.26 -32.56 -8.54
C TRP A 18 1.82 -31.86 -9.82
N GLU A 19 2.37 -32.23 -10.98
CA GLU A 19 2.02 -31.61 -12.27
C GLU A 19 0.53 -31.77 -12.57
N ALA A 20 0.00 -32.98 -12.38
CA ALA A 20 -1.42 -33.26 -12.60
C ALA A 20 -2.31 -32.36 -11.74
N PHE A 21 -1.92 -32.08 -10.49
CA PHE A 21 -2.61 -31.12 -9.64
C PHE A 21 -2.42 -29.67 -10.10
N ALA A 22 -1.18 -29.24 -10.35
CA ALA A 22 -0.86 -27.87 -10.74
C ALA A 22 -1.58 -27.44 -12.02
N ALA A 23 -1.76 -28.37 -12.98
CA ALA A 23 -2.53 -28.16 -14.19
C ALA A 23 -4.02 -27.79 -13.94
N THR A 24 -4.56 -28.12 -12.76
CA THR A 24 -5.95 -27.78 -12.39
C THR A 24 -6.13 -26.35 -11.88
N LEU A 25 -5.05 -25.63 -11.59
CA LEU A 25 -5.07 -24.28 -11.00
C LEU A 25 -5.33 -23.19 -12.06
N LEU A 26 -6.55 -23.18 -12.60
CA LEU A 26 -6.99 -22.21 -13.60
C LEU A 26 -7.35 -20.83 -12.97
N PRO A 27 -7.20 -19.72 -13.72
CA PRO A 27 -6.72 -19.63 -15.10
C PRO A 27 -5.18 -19.64 -15.24
N ALA A 28 -4.43 -19.51 -14.15
CA ALA A 28 -2.98 -19.29 -14.17
C ALA A 28 -2.20 -20.43 -14.86
N ALA A 29 -2.61 -21.68 -14.64
CA ALA A 29 -1.97 -22.85 -15.26
C ALA A 29 -2.27 -23.01 -16.77
N ARG A 30 -3.22 -22.25 -17.35
CA ARG A 30 -3.72 -22.47 -18.73
C ARG A 30 -2.64 -22.33 -19.80
N SER A 31 -1.65 -21.47 -19.58
CA SER A 31 -0.59 -21.16 -20.55
C SER A 31 0.73 -21.86 -20.26
N MET A 32 0.77 -22.77 -19.29
CA MET A 32 2.00 -23.40 -18.81
C MET A 32 2.20 -24.78 -19.43
N ASP A 33 3.42 -25.06 -19.86
CA ASP A 33 3.86 -26.38 -20.28
C ASP A 33 4.32 -27.22 -19.07
N SER A 34 4.55 -28.51 -19.30
CA SER A 34 4.99 -29.46 -18.25
C SER A 34 6.22 -28.96 -17.50
N ARG A 35 7.19 -28.36 -18.22
CA ARG A 35 8.40 -27.80 -17.64
C ARG A 35 8.10 -26.62 -16.72
N GLY A 36 7.21 -25.71 -17.11
CA GLY A 36 6.76 -24.59 -16.28
C GLY A 36 5.97 -25.03 -15.05
N LEU A 37 5.15 -26.07 -15.15
CA LEU A 37 4.36 -26.59 -14.04
C LEU A 37 5.21 -27.30 -12.99
N ARG A 38 6.21 -28.07 -13.43
CA ARG A 38 7.17 -28.77 -12.54
C ARG A 38 8.29 -27.90 -12.01
N ASP A 39 8.32 -26.63 -12.41
CA ASP A 39 9.48 -25.78 -12.19
C ASP A 39 9.80 -25.59 -10.71
N HIS A 40 11.09 -25.73 -10.38
CA HIS A 40 11.65 -25.69 -9.01
C HIS A 40 11.10 -26.73 -8.02
N ALA A 41 10.05 -27.48 -8.33
CA ALA A 41 9.48 -28.50 -7.43
C ALA A 41 10.50 -29.59 -7.08
N ARG A 42 11.35 -29.99 -8.04
CA ARG A 42 12.48 -30.89 -7.81
C ARG A 42 13.47 -30.30 -6.80
N GLN A 43 13.89 -29.06 -7.01
CA GLN A 43 14.87 -28.38 -6.16
C GLN A 43 14.33 -28.16 -4.74
N ILE A 44 13.03 -27.89 -4.59
CA ILE A 44 12.35 -27.84 -3.28
C ILE A 44 12.45 -29.21 -2.60
N LEU A 45 12.10 -30.29 -3.29
CA LEU A 45 12.18 -31.65 -2.75
C LEU A 45 13.63 -32.08 -2.41
N GLU A 46 14.61 -31.69 -3.22
CA GLU A 46 16.03 -31.93 -2.95
C GLU A 46 16.51 -31.16 -1.73
N ALA A 47 16.08 -29.90 -1.55
CA ALA A 47 16.37 -29.11 -0.36
C ALA A 47 15.76 -29.75 0.90
N VAL A 48 14.51 -30.21 0.82
CA VAL A 48 13.84 -30.92 1.91
C VAL A 48 14.53 -32.25 2.23
N ALA A 49 14.90 -33.06 1.23
CA ALA A 49 15.62 -34.30 1.44
C ALA A 49 17.02 -34.07 2.05
N LYS A 50 17.69 -32.98 1.67
CA LYS A 50 18.96 -32.56 2.28
C LYS A 50 18.76 -32.17 3.75
N ASP A 51 17.74 -31.37 4.05
CA ASP A 51 17.40 -30.96 5.41
C ASP A 51 17.13 -32.17 6.33
N LEU A 52 16.32 -33.13 5.87
CA LEU A 52 16.04 -34.39 6.59
C LEU A 52 17.30 -35.22 6.92
N ARG A 53 18.38 -35.07 6.14
CA ARG A 53 19.66 -35.75 6.37
C ARG A 53 20.59 -34.98 7.31
N THR A 54 20.36 -33.69 7.51
CA THR A 54 21.15 -32.84 8.41
C THR A 54 20.83 -33.19 9.87
N PRO A 55 21.84 -33.45 10.73
CA PRO A 55 21.63 -33.56 12.17
C PRO A 55 21.14 -32.24 12.75
N GLN A 56 20.13 -32.28 13.61
CA GLN A 56 19.60 -31.11 14.31
C GLN A 56 19.43 -31.44 15.80
N THR A 57 19.70 -30.46 16.64
CA THR A 57 19.38 -30.50 18.07
C THR A 57 17.88 -30.26 18.30
N ARG A 58 17.36 -30.63 19.47
CA ARG A 58 15.96 -30.35 19.83
C ARG A 58 15.62 -28.87 19.87
N GLU A 59 16.59 -28.02 20.23
CA GLU A 59 16.43 -26.57 20.25
C GLU A 59 16.31 -26.01 18.82
N GLU A 60 17.19 -26.45 17.91
CA GLU A 60 17.09 -26.07 16.48
C GLU A 60 15.78 -26.55 15.84
N GLN A 61 15.31 -27.75 16.20
CA GLN A 61 14.01 -28.26 15.74
C GLN A 61 12.86 -27.41 16.29
N HIS A 62 12.90 -27.05 17.58
CA HIS A 62 11.88 -26.21 18.20
C HIS A 62 11.84 -24.81 17.56
N ASP A 63 12.98 -24.15 17.39
CA ASP A 63 13.07 -22.84 16.76
C ASP A 63 12.55 -22.87 15.32
N LYS A 64 12.88 -23.93 14.57
CA LYS A 64 12.35 -24.13 13.20
C LYS A 64 10.83 -24.29 13.19
N SER A 65 10.27 -25.04 14.13
CA SER A 65 8.80 -25.19 14.26
C SER A 65 8.08 -23.87 14.57
N LEU A 66 8.79 -22.89 15.15
CA LEU A 66 8.29 -21.55 15.44
C LEU A 66 8.62 -20.52 14.34
N GLY A 67 9.26 -20.93 13.25
CA GLY A 67 9.71 -20.03 12.19
C GLY A 67 10.88 -19.12 12.59
N ARG A 68 11.65 -19.49 13.63
CA ARG A 68 12.79 -18.72 14.17
C ARG A 68 14.16 -19.26 13.72
N ALA A 69 14.17 -20.21 12.79
CA ALA A 69 15.41 -20.79 12.29
C ALA A 69 16.34 -19.70 11.70
N ARG A 70 17.63 -19.76 12.03
CA ARG A 70 18.62 -18.85 11.46
C ARG A 70 18.76 -19.12 9.96
N GLU A 71 18.45 -18.12 9.16
CA GLU A 71 18.76 -18.16 7.73
C GLU A 71 20.29 -18.14 7.52
N PRO A 72 20.84 -18.92 6.57
CA PRO A 72 22.26 -18.86 6.27
C PRO A 72 22.62 -17.49 5.71
N ALA A 73 23.43 -16.73 6.44
CA ALA A 73 24.02 -15.49 5.94
C ALA A 73 24.84 -15.81 4.67
N ASN A 74 24.40 -15.33 3.51
CA ASN A 74 24.97 -15.51 2.15
C ASN A 74 24.41 -16.64 1.28
N ALA A 75 23.19 -17.13 1.49
CA ALA A 75 22.56 -18.01 0.51
C ALA A 75 22.01 -17.23 -0.71
N ASN A 76 22.25 -17.73 -1.92
CA ASN A 76 21.45 -17.38 -3.11
C ASN A 76 19.96 -17.63 -2.83
N GLU A 77 19.06 -17.04 -3.63
CA GLU A 77 17.62 -17.29 -3.55
C GLU A 77 17.31 -18.80 -3.41
N THR A 78 16.52 -19.18 -2.40
CA THR A 78 16.13 -20.57 -2.18
C THR A 78 15.21 -21.05 -3.30
N ALA A 79 15.13 -22.36 -3.54
CA ALA A 79 14.21 -22.90 -4.53
C ALA A 79 12.74 -22.51 -4.26
N ALA A 80 12.36 -22.35 -2.99
CA ALA A 80 11.06 -21.85 -2.58
C ALA A 80 10.85 -20.38 -2.94
N GLN A 81 11.87 -19.54 -2.74
CA GLN A 81 11.84 -18.12 -3.13
C GLN A 81 11.75 -17.97 -4.66
N THR A 82 12.59 -18.67 -5.42
CA THR A 82 12.54 -18.64 -6.89
C THR A 82 11.20 -19.16 -7.43
N HIS A 83 10.66 -20.23 -6.85
CA HIS A 83 9.33 -20.75 -7.21
C HIS A 83 8.24 -19.70 -6.99
N ALA A 84 8.24 -19.02 -5.84
CA ALA A 84 7.29 -17.95 -5.53
C ALA A 84 7.35 -16.79 -6.54
N VAL A 85 8.56 -16.30 -6.86
CA VAL A 85 8.76 -15.23 -7.86
C VAL A 85 8.18 -15.62 -9.22
N LEU A 86 8.42 -16.85 -9.66
CA LEU A 86 7.92 -17.33 -10.95
C LEU A 86 6.39 -17.45 -10.95
N ARG A 87 5.79 -17.95 -9.87
CA ARG A 87 4.33 -18.04 -9.74
C ARG A 87 3.67 -16.66 -9.74
N ALA A 88 4.24 -15.69 -9.04
CA ALA A 88 3.78 -14.30 -9.08
C ALA A 88 3.80 -13.74 -10.52
N ARG A 89 4.91 -13.94 -11.25
CA ARG A 89 5.04 -13.51 -12.66
C ARG A 89 4.09 -14.22 -13.63
N ARG A 90 3.61 -15.42 -13.27
CA ARG A 90 2.65 -16.21 -14.06
C ARG A 90 1.20 -15.96 -13.67
N GLY A 91 0.93 -15.01 -12.77
CA GLY A 91 -0.43 -14.62 -12.39
C GLY A 91 -1.13 -15.60 -11.46
N PHE A 92 -0.37 -16.42 -10.73
CA PHE A 92 -0.93 -17.21 -9.63
C PHE A 92 -1.38 -16.25 -8.53
N ASN A 93 -2.35 -16.68 -7.72
CA ASN A 93 -2.64 -16.05 -6.44
C ASN A 93 -2.05 -16.84 -5.27
N ILE A 94 -2.02 -16.24 -4.09
CA ILE A 94 -1.45 -16.83 -2.88
C ILE A 94 -2.13 -18.16 -2.47
N ASN A 95 -3.44 -18.29 -2.72
CA ASN A 95 -4.17 -19.52 -2.41
C ASN A 95 -3.76 -20.67 -3.34
N GLN A 96 -3.50 -20.37 -4.62
CA GLN A 96 -3.00 -21.34 -5.58
C GLN A 96 -1.58 -21.80 -5.22
N LEU A 97 -0.70 -20.87 -4.84
CA LEU A 97 0.64 -21.20 -4.33
C LEU A 97 0.59 -22.12 -3.09
N ALA A 98 -0.23 -21.76 -2.09
CA ALA A 98 -0.41 -22.60 -0.91
C ALA A 98 -1.01 -23.97 -1.23
N ALA A 99 -1.88 -24.04 -2.23
CA ALA A 99 -2.47 -25.29 -2.69
C ALA A 99 -1.43 -26.22 -3.35
N GLU A 100 -0.47 -25.68 -4.10
CA GLU A 100 0.64 -26.47 -4.67
C GLU A 100 1.45 -27.17 -3.56
N TYR A 101 1.89 -26.43 -2.54
CA TYR A 101 2.61 -27.02 -1.39
C TYR A 101 1.79 -28.08 -0.65
N ARG A 102 0.48 -27.85 -0.48
CA ARG A 102 -0.42 -28.84 0.12
C ARG A 102 -0.47 -30.13 -0.72
N ALA A 103 -0.53 -30.00 -2.04
CA ALA A 103 -0.55 -31.13 -2.96
C ALA A 103 0.78 -31.90 -2.96
N LEU A 104 1.93 -31.23 -2.87
CA LEU A 104 3.24 -31.89 -2.74
C LEU A 104 3.30 -32.75 -1.50
N ARG A 105 2.95 -32.15 -0.35
CA ARG A 105 3.00 -32.79 0.94
C ARG A 105 2.14 -34.04 0.93
N ALA A 106 0.91 -33.93 0.42
CA ALA A 106 0.00 -35.05 0.29
C ALA A 106 0.56 -36.14 -0.65
N SER A 107 1.14 -35.76 -1.79
CA SER A 107 1.70 -36.70 -2.77
C SER A 107 2.88 -37.48 -2.20
N VAL A 108 3.82 -36.79 -1.56
CA VAL A 108 5.00 -37.40 -0.94
C VAL A 108 4.58 -38.34 0.19
N LEU A 109 3.76 -37.88 1.15
CA LEU A 109 3.39 -38.67 2.31
C LEU A 109 2.54 -39.88 1.92
N ARG A 110 1.59 -39.73 0.99
CA ARG A 110 0.76 -40.85 0.52
C ARG A 110 1.60 -41.93 -0.15
N LEU A 111 2.44 -41.55 -1.12
CA LEU A 111 3.30 -42.52 -1.81
C LEU A 111 4.28 -43.21 -0.84
N TRP A 112 4.84 -42.47 0.11
CA TRP A 112 5.75 -43.04 1.10
C TRP A 112 5.06 -44.02 2.05
N ILE A 113 3.85 -43.68 2.54
CA ILE A 113 3.07 -44.57 3.41
C ILE A 113 2.67 -45.84 2.66
N ASP A 114 2.19 -45.71 1.42
CA ASP A 114 1.71 -46.81 0.60
C ASP A 114 2.84 -47.78 0.23
N GLU A 115 4.03 -47.28 -0.13
CA GLU A 115 5.16 -48.12 -0.55
C GLU A 115 6.01 -48.65 0.61
N CYS A 116 6.22 -47.85 1.66
CA CYS A 116 7.23 -48.18 2.68
C CYS A 116 6.66 -48.71 3.98
N GLN A 117 5.37 -48.52 4.28
CA GLN A 117 4.72 -48.88 5.55
C GLN A 117 5.63 -48.56 6.77
N PRO A 118 5.95 -47.28 6.99
CA PRO A 118 7.01 -46.88 7.92
C PRO A 118 6.71 -47.27 9.36
N SER A 119 7.74 -47.76 10.06
CA SER A 119 7.70 -48.09 11.48
C SER A 119 7.95 -46.86 12.37
N ALA A 120 7.65 -46.97 13.67
CA ALA A 120 7.75 -45.87 14.64
C ALA A 120 9.06 -45.03 14.61
N PRO A 121 10.27 -45.58 14.40
CA PRO A 121 11.51 -44.79 14.33
C PRO A 121 11.55 -43.81 13.14
N HIS A 122 10.71 -44.03 12.12
CA HIS A 122 10.62 -43.19 10.93
C HIS A 122 9.51 -42.13 11.01
N LEU A 123 8.70 -42.12 12.08
CA LEU A 123 7.69 -41.07 12.30
C LEU A 123 8.32 -39.69 12.53
N ASP A 124 9.55 -39.63 13.05
CA ASP A 124 10.30 -38.38 13.20
C ASP A 124 10.61 -37.73 11.84
N ASP A 125 10.89 -38.54 10.81
CA ASP A 125 11.09 -38.02 9.45
C ASP A 125 9.82 -37.32 8.92
N MET A 126 8.60 -37.71 9.36
CA MET A 126 7.36 -37.01 8.98
C MET A 126 7.25 -35.63 9.62
N ILE A 127 7.58 -35.52 10.90
CA ILE A 127 7.56 -34.24 11.63
C ILE A 127 8.54 -33.28 10.96
N ARG A 128 9.78 -33.72 10.74
CA ARG A 128 10.82 -32.92 10.10
C ARG A 128 10.47 -32.56 8.65
N PHE A 129 9.80 -33.45 7.92
CA PHE A 129 9.31 -33.15 6.57
C PHE A 129 8.23 -32.07 6.57
N ASN A 130 7.26 -32.15 7.49
CA ASN A 130 6.22 -31.14 7.62
C ASN A 130 6.83 -29.78 7.97
N GLU A 131 7.76 -29.73 8.92
CA GLU A 131 8.50 -28.52 9.28
C GLU A 131 9.27 -27.94 8.08
N ALA A 132 9.94 -28.78 7.28
CA ALA A 132 10.66 -28.32 6.09
C ALA A 132 9.73 -27.78 5.00
N ILE A 133 8.56 -28.39 4.80
CA ILE A 133 7.54 -27.91 3.85
C ILE A 133 6.90 -26.60 4.35
N ASP A 134 6.57 -26.51 5.63
CA ASP A 134 5.95 -25.32 6.21
C ASP A 134 6.92 -24.13 6.19
N GLN A 135 8.21 -24.36 6.43
CA GLN A 135 9.28 -23.37 6.24
C GLN A 135 9.36 -22.90 4.78
N ALA A 136 9.41 -23.83 3.81
CA ALA A 136 9.45 -23.49 2.39
C ALA A 136 8.20 -22.71 1.94
N LEU A 137 7.01 -23.09 2.45
CA LEU A 137 5.77 -22.36 2.19
C LEU A 137 5.80 -20.95 2.78
N ALA A 138 6.26 -20.78 4.02
CA ALA A 138 6.38 -19.46 4.65
C ALA A 138 7.32 -18.54 3.87
N GLU A 139 8.50 -19.04 3.48
CA GLU A 139 9.45 -18.32 2.61
C GLU A 139 8.81 -17.96 1.26
N SER A 140 8.14 -18.91 0.60
CA SER A 140 7.46 -18.67 -0.66
C SER A 140 6.35 -17.62 -0.53
N VAL A 141 5.56 -17.66 0.53
CA VAL A 141 4.49 -16.68 0.76
C VAL A 141 5.07 -15.29 0.96
N ALA A 142 6.12 -15.14 1.78
CA ALA A 142 6.76 -13.86 2.01
C ALA A 142 7.32 -13.26 0.71
N PHE A 143 8.05 -14.05 -0.08
CA PHE A 143 8.62 -13.59 -1.35
C PHE A 143 7.56 -13.35 -2.43
N PHE A 144 6.52 -14.18 -2.49
CA PHE A 144 5.41 -13.98 -3.43
C PHE A 144 4.72 -12.64 -3.17
N THR A 145 4.37 -12.36 -1.91
CA THR A 145 3.72 -11.11 -1.51
C THR A 145 4.61 -9.92 -1.84
N ALA A 146 5.89 -9.98 -1.45
CA ALA A 146 6.85 -8.91 -1.76
C ALA A 146 7.01 -8.67 -3.27
N GLN A 147 7.01 -9.71 -4.11
CA GLN A 147 7.07 -9.56 -5.56
C GLN A 147 5.80 -8.95 -6.16
N VAL A 148 4.62 -9.37 -5.68
CA VAL A 148 3.34 -8.81 -6.14
C VAL A 148 3.23 -7.34 -5.74
N GLU A 149 3.63 -7.00 -4.52
CA GLU A 149 3.68 -5.62 -4.02
C GLU A 149 4.68 -4.79 -4.84
N GLN A 150 5.92 -5.25 -4.99
CA GLN A 150 6.93 -4.55 -5.79
C GLN A 150 6.48 -4.34 -7.24
N ALA A 151 5.89 -5.34 -7.87
CA ALA A 151 5.40 -5.23 -9.25
C ALA A 151 4.23 -4.25 -9.37
N ARG A 152 3.29 -4.29 -8.41
CA ARG A 152 2.21 -3.30 -8.29
C ARG A 152 2.80 -1.92 -8.14
N ASP A 153 3.83 -1.78 -7.32
CA ASP A 153 4.39 -0.49 -6.97
C ASP A 153 5.15 0.16 -8.13
N LEU A 154 5.98 -0.63 -8.82
CA LEU A 154 6.67 -0.20 -10.03
C LEU A 154 5.68 0.20 -11.13
N LEU A 155 4.59 -0.55 -11.30
CA LEU A 155 3.58 -0.26 -12.31
C LEU A 155 2.87 1.07 -12.00
N LEU A 156 2.52 1.32 -10.74
CA LEU A 156 1.88 2.58 -10.34
C LEU A 156 2.84 3.77 -10.41
N GLY A 157 4.11 3.59 -10.04
CA GLY A 157 5.13 4.64 -10.15
C GLY A 157 5.42 5.05 -11.60
N MET A 158 5.55 4.06 -12.51
CA MET A 158 5.71 4.29 -13.94
C MET A 158 4.47 5.00 -14.54
N LEU A 159 3.27 4.54 -14.20
CA LEU A 159 2.03 5.13 -14.70
C LEU A 159 1.88 6.59 -14.23
N GLY A 160 2.25 6.89 -12.99
CA GLY A 160 2.27 8.26 -12.46
C GLY A 160 3.20 9.19 -13.24
N HIS A 161 4.45 8.77 -13.44
CA HIS A 161 5.45 9.56 -14.16
C HIS A 161 5.10 9.76 -15.65
N ASP A 162 4.71 8.69 -16.33
CA ASP A 162 4.49 8.70 -17.78
C ASP A 162 3.15 9.36 -18.15
N MET A 163 2.21 9.47 -17.21
CA MET A 163 0.96 10.24 -17.39
C MET A 163 1.11 11.72 -16.99
N ARG A 164 1.99 12.05 -16.02
CA ARG A 164 2.28 13.44 -15.61
C ARG A 164 2.77 14.29 -16.80
N THR A 165 3.64 13.75 -17.62
CA THR A 165 4.27 14.47 -18.76
C THR A 165 3.27 14.89 -19.87
N PRO A 166 2.45 13.99 -20.44
CA PRO A 166 1.46 14.39 -21.43
C PRO A 166 0.39 15.32 -20.84
N LEU A 167 0.08 15.17 -19.54
CA LEU A 167 -0.87 16.03 -18.86
C LEU A 167 -0.37 17.46 -18.68
N GLN A 168 0.86 17.62 -18.22
CA GLN A 168 1.54 18.93 -18.19
C GLN A 168 1.56 19.58 -19.58
N THR A 169 1.77 18.79 -20.63
CA THR A 169 1.73 19.28 -22.01
C THR A 169 0.34 19.82 -22.41
N ILE A 170 -0.74 19.12 -22.03
CA ILE A 170 -2.12 19.58 -22.22
C ILE A 170 -2.36 20.88 -21.47
N GLN A 171 -1.95 20.95 -20.20
CA GLN A 171 -2.11 22.15 -19.38
C GLN A 171 -1.38 23.36 -19.96
N VAL A 172 -0.11 23.20 -20.35
CA VAL A 172 0.69 24.29 -20.93
C VAL A 172 0.09 24.77 -22.25
N THR A 173 -0.37 23.84 -23.09
CA THR A 173 -1.02 24.17 -24.37
C THR A 173 -2.33 24.91 -24.16
N ALA A 174 -3.13 24.48 -23.19
CA ALA A 174 -4.36 25.16 -22.81
C ALA A 174 -4.07 26.56 -22.25
N SER A 175 -3.08 26.72 -21.37
CA SER A 175 -2.63 28.03 -20.87
C SER A 175 -2.19 28.96 -22.00
N TYR A 176 -1.45 28.43 -22.99
CA TYR A 176 -1.05 29.19 -24.18
C TYR A 176 -2.27 29.65 -25.01
N LEU A 177 -3.24 28.77 -25.25
CA LEU A 177 -4.49 29.12 -25.96
C LEU A 177 -5.30 30.17 -25.19
N SER A 178 -5.36 30.08 -23.87
CA SER A 178 -6.00 31.09 -23.02
C SER A 178 -5.31 32.46 -23.12
N ALA A 179 -3.98 32.47 -23.17
CA ALA A 179 -3.19 33.71 -23.24
C ALA A 179 -3.28 34.40 -24.61
N LEU A 180 -3.51 33.64 -25.70
CA LEU A 180 -3.70 34.19 -27.04
C LEU A 180 -5.00 34.99 -27.20
N ASN A 181 -5.92 34.92 -26.23
CA ASN A 181 -7.15 35.71 -26.18
C ASN A 181 -7.98 35.58 -27.48
N ALA A 182 -7.99 34.38 -28.07
CA ALA A 182 -8.55 34.07 -29.39
C ALA A 182 -10.09 33.97 -29.39
N GLY A 183 -10.77 34.92 -28.74
CA GLY A 183 -12.21 34.92 -28.54
C GLY A 183 -12.64 34.22 -27.24
N GLU A 184 -13.81 34.61 -26.73
CA GLU A 184 -14.33 34.19 -25.42
C GLU A 184 -14.52 32.66 -25.32
N GLU A 185 -15.02 32.01 -26.38
CA GLU A 185 -15.24 30.56 -26.42
C GLU A 185 -13.93 29.73 -26.34
N ILE A 186 -12.84 30.21 -26.96
CA ILE A 186 -11.54 29.52 -26.93
C ILE A 186 -10.89 29.66 -25.55
N SER A 187 -10.98 30.84 -24.94
CA SER A 187 -10.49 31.08 -23.58
C SER A 187 -11.25 30.24 -22.55
N GLU A 188 -12.57 30.06 -22.67
CA GLU A 188 -13.33 29.17 -21.79
C GLU A 188 -12.97 27.69 -21.98
N ALA A 189 -12.83 27.23 -23.22
CA ALA A 189 -12.42 25.85 -23.52
C ALA A 189 -11.02 25.54 -22.97
N ALA A 190 -10.07 26.49 -23.13
CA ALA A 190 -8.75 26.42 -22.54
C ALA A 190 -8.81 26.38 -21.01
N ALA A 191 -9.59 27.25 -20.37
CA ALA A 191 -9.74 27.27 -18.91
C ALA A 191 -10.33 25.94 -18.38
N ARG A 192 -11.29 25.33 -19.10
CA ARG A 192 -11.80 23.99 -18.77
C ARG A 192 -10.72 22.92 -18.84
N LEU A 193 -9.88 22.93 -19.89
CA LEU A 193 -8.76 22.01 -20.05
C LEU A 193 -7.70 22.16 -18.94
N ILE A 194 -7.34 23.39 -18.57
CA ILE A 194 -6.39 23.67 -17.48
C ILE A 194 -6.90 23.08 -16.16
N ARG A 195 -8.17 23.34 -15.82
CA ARG A 195 -8.78 22.81 -14.58
C ARG A 195 -8.81 21.28 -14.57
N SER A 196 -9.25 20.65 -15.66
CA SER A 196 -9.27 19.19 -15.76
C SER A 196 -7.87 18.58 -15.74
N GLY A 197 -6.90 19.25 -16.37
CA GLY A 197 -5.49 18.88 -16.32
C GLY A 197 -4.93 18.93 -14.91
N GLY A 198 -5.23 20.00 -14.17
CA GLY A 198 -4.79 20.17 -12.77
C GLY A 198 -5.35 19.08 -11.86
N ARG A 199 -6.63 18.74 -12.01
CA ARG A 199 -7.26 17.66 -11.24
C ARG A 199 -6.58 16.31 -11.50
N MET A 200 -6.35 15.96 -12.77
CA MET A 200 -5.65 14.72 -13.10
C MET A 200 -4.22 14.69 -12.55
N GLN A 201 -3.54 15.85 -12.51
CA GLN A 201 -2.16 15.94 -12.03
C GLN A 201 -2.10 15.62 -10.54
N GLY A 202 -3.00 16.24 -9.75
CA GLY A 202 -3.15 15.94 -8.33
C GLY A 202 -3.45 14.46 -8.06
N LEU A 203 -4.35 13.83 -8.84
CA LEU A 203 -4.64 12.40 -8.69
C LEU A 203 -3.42 11.51 -8.97
N LEU A 204 -2.58 11.86 -9.95
CA LEU A 204 -1.35 11.13 -10.24
C LEU A 204 -0.29 11.34 -9.15
N ASP A 205 -0.17 12.56 -8.62
CA ASP A 205 0.76 12.88 -7.55
C ASP A 205 0.37 12.15 -6.24
N ASP A 206 -0.92 12.14 -5.87
CA ASP A 206 -1.45 11.35 -4.75
C ASP A 206 -1.19 9.85 -4.94
N LEU A 207 -1.28 9.34 -6.17
CA LEU A 207 -0.99 7.93 -6.47
C LEU A 207 0.50 7.61 -6.31
N CYS A 208 1.39 8.50 -6.75
CA CYS A 208 2.83 8.37 -6.53
C CYS A 208 3.19 8.43 -5.04
N ASP A 209 2.60 9.35 -4.29
CA ASP A 209 2.83 9.47 -2.84
C ASP A 209 2.31 8.24 -2.08
N PHE A 210 1.10 7.78 -2.40
CA PHE A 210 0.56 6.53 -1.87
C PHE A 210 1.51 5.37 -2.13
N ASN A 211 2.01 5.24 -3.35
CA ASN A 211 2.95 4.19 -3.70
C ASN A 211 4.24 4.23 -2.86
N ARG A 212 4.83 5.41 -2.71
CA ARG A 212 6.05 5.61 -1.90
C ARG A 212 5.84 5.16 -0.45
N THR A 213 4.66 5.43 0.10
CA THR A 213 4.31 5.02 1.47
C THR A 213 4.12 3.52 1.61
N GLN A 214 3.57 2.82 0.59
CA GLN A 214 3.47 1.35 0.59
C GLN A 214 4.86 0.67 0.56
N LEU A 215 5.84 1.29 -0.09
CA LEU A 215 7.24 0.86 -0.07
C LEU A 215 7.98 1.17 1.25
N GLY A 216 7.30 1.71 2.26
CA GLY A 216 7.89 2.06 3.56
C GLY A 216 8.78 3.30 3.54
N LEU A 217 8.83 4.05 2.44
CA LEU A 217 9.67 5.24 2.30
C LEU A 217 9.03 6.51 2.89
N GLY A 218 7.71 6.49 3.17
CA GLY A 218 6.93 7.63 3.67
C GLY A 218 6.74 8.75 2.65
N ILE A 219 6.26 9.92 3.06
CA ILE A 219 6.24 11.14 2.23
C ILE A 219 7.62 11.82 2.32
N SER A 220 8.16 12.27 1.17
CA SER A 220 9.41 13.04 1.18
C SER A 220 9.12 14.49 1.52
N ILE A 221 9.84 15.02 2.50
CA ILE A 221 9.72 16.41 2.96
C ILE A 221 11.09 17.10 2.94
N VAL A 222 11.08 18.41 2.72
CA VAL A 222 12.25 19.30 2.84
C VAL A 222 11.89 20.44 3.78
N PRO A 223 11.98 20.21 5.11
CA PRO A 223 11.58 21.20 6.11
C PRO A 223 12.40 22.50 5.99
N ARG A 224 11.71 23.63 6.11
CA ARG A 224 12.32 24.96 6.15
C ARG A 224 11.57 25.82 7.15
N ASN A 225 12.28 26.80 7.69
CA ASN A 225 11.65 27.81 8.53
C ASN A 225 10.61 28.57 7.72
N MET A 226 9.35 28.51 8.16
CA MET A 226 8.22 29.07 7.44
C MET A 226 7.12 29.50 8.39
N ASP A 227 6.18 30.31 7.87
CA ASP A 227 5.00 30.79 8.61
C ASP A 227 3.75 30.13 8.05
N LEU A 228 3.12 29.26 8.85
CA LEU A 228 1.94 28.50 8.42
C LEU A 228 0.75 29.41 8.06
N ALA A 229 0.70 30.63 8.61
CA ALA A 229 -0.37 31.58 8.29
C ALA A 229 -0.40 31.93 6.79
N HIS A 230 0.77 32.01 6.15
CA HIS A 230 0.85 32.29 4.71
C HIS A 230 0.33 31.13 3.86
N VAL A 231 0.70 29.89 4.20
CA VAL A 231 0.21 28.71 3.48
C VAL A 231 -1.30 28.56 3.67
N LEU A 232 -1.79 28.74 4.90
CA LEU A 232 -3.22 28.71 5.18
C LEU A 232 -4.01 29.74 4.36
N THR A 233 -3.52 30.98 4.30
CA THR A 233 -4.18 32.05 3.54
C THR A 233 -4.27 31.69 2.06
N ASN A 234 -3.17 31.23 1.47
CA ASN A 234 -3.12 30.84 0.06
C ASN A 234 -4.10 29.70 -0.27
N VAL A 235 -4.12 28.65 0.56
CA VAL A 235 -5.03 27.49 0.36
C VAL A 235 -6.49 27.92 0.47
N VAL A 236 -6.83 28.71 1.49
CA VAL A 236 -8.22 29.12 1.71
C VAL A 236 -8.71 30.05 0.61
N ASP A 237 -7.88 30.97 0.14
CA ASP A 237 -8.26 31.88 -0.95
C ASP A 237 -8.45 31.13 -2.27
N GLU A 238 -7.61 30.14 -2.57
CA GLU A 238 -7.78 29.24 -3.71
C GLU A 238 -9.10 28.46 -3.61
N LEU A 239 -9.39 27.86 -2.45
CA LEU A 239 -10.62 27.10 -2.25
C LEU A 239 -11.88 27.97 -2.26
N ARG A 240 -11.82 29.21 -1.77
CA ARG A 240 -12.92 30.18 -1.90
C ARG A 240 -13.18 30.54 -3.36
N ALA A 241 -12.14 30.67 -4.18
CA ALA A 241 -12.29 30.93 -5.60
C ALA A 241 -12.94 29.75 -6.35
N VAL A 242 -12.62 28.52 -5.96
CA VAL A 242 -13.21 27.29 -6.54
C VAL A 242 -14.64 27.04 -6.04
N HIS A 243 -14.93 27.40 -4.79
CA HIS A 243 -16.22 27.18 -4.14
C HIS A 243 -16.84 28.49 -3.63
N PRO A 244 -17.25 29.42 -4.52
CA PRO A 244 -17.73 30.75 -4.13
C PRO A 244 -19.01 30.73 -3.30
N ASN A 245 -19.80 29.65 -3.38
CA ASN A 245 -21.03 29.46 -2.62
C ASN A 245 -20.80 28.83 -1.24
N ARG A 246 -19.55 28.58 -0.85
CA ARG A 246 -19.19 27.98 0.43
C ARG A 246 -18.50 28.98 1.33
N GLU A 247 -19.06 29.15 2.52
CA GLU A 247 -18.46 29.98 3.56
C GLU A 247 -17.31 29.20 4.23
N ILE A 248 -16.09 29.71 4.13
CA ILE A 248 -14.91 29.19 4.83
C ILE A 248 -14.44 30.23 5.84
N LYS A 249 -14.51 29.91 7.13
CA LYS A 249 -14.08 30.78 8.25
C LYS A 249 -12.72 30.35 8.75
N VAL A 250 -11.82 31.32 8.88
CA VAL A 250 -10.45 31.09 9.36
C VAL A 250 -10.24 31.88 10.65
N ASP A 251 -9.74 31.21 11.68
CA ASP A 251 -9.30 31.83 12.95
C ASP A 251 -7.86 31.39 13.23
N THR A 252 -6.94 32.34 13.38
CA THR A 252 -5.53 32.07 13.65
C THR A 252 -5.10 32.77 14.94
N ARG A 253 -4.41 32.04 15.83
CA ARG A 253 -3.94 32.56 17.11
C ARG A 253 -2.55 32.05 17.49
N GLY A 254 -1.74 32.94 18.06
CA GLY A 254 -0.38 32.64 18.50
C GLY A 254 0.67 32.74 17.38
N ASP A 255 1.89 32.28 17.66
CA ASP A 255 3.00 32.26 16.69
C ASP A 255 2.91 31.02 15.81
N LEU A 256 2.77 31.14 14.49
CA LEU A 256 2.60 29.99 13.59
C LEU A 256 3.87 29.63 12.82
N ARG A 257 5.03 30.05 13.32
CA ARG A 257 6.34 29.73 12.72
C ARG A 257 6.90 28.40 13.19
N GLY A 258 7.55 27.69 12.27
CA GLY A 258 8.23 26.44 12.54
C GLY A 258 8.97 25.91 11.32
N ASP A 259 9.57 24.73 11.46
CA ASP A 259 10.33 24.08 10.40
C ASP A 259 9.50 22.96 9.76
N TRP A 260 8.88 23.26 8.62
CA TRP A 260 8.04 22.33 7.88
C TRP A 260 8.22 22.50 6.37
N ASP A 261 7.72 21.55 5.59
CA ASP A 261 7.67 21.65 4.14
C ASP A 261 6.39 22.38 3.70
N ASP A 262 6.54 23.56 3.10
CA ASP A 262 5.45 24.46 2.73
C ASP A 262 4.50 23.83 1.71
N GLN A 263 5.05 23.18 0.67
CA GLN A 263 4.28 22.54 -0.37
C GLN A 263 3.48 21.35 0.16
N ARG A 264 4.07 20.55 1.07
CA ARG A 264 3.37 19.42 1.69
C ARG A 264 2.30 19.89 2.66
N LEU A 265 2.53 20.94 3.45
CA LEU A 265 1.48 21.51 4.30
C LEU A 265 0.34 22.14 3.48
N GLN A 266 0.64 22.71 2.30
CA GLN A 266 -0.39 23.16 1.37
C GLN A 266 -1.29 22.00 0.91
N GLN A 267 -0.70 20.86 0.55
CA GLN A 267 -1.42 19.64 0.14
C GLN A 267 -2.27 19.07 1.29
N LEU A 268 -1.72 19.01 2.51
CA LEU A 268 -2.45 18.58 3.71
C LEU A 268 -3.69 19.45 3.94
N LEU A 269 -3.53 20.78 3.97
CA LEU A 269 -4.64 21.71 4.20
C LEU A 269 -5.68 21.63 3.09
N SER A 270 -5.24 21.55 1.82
CA SER A 270 -6.15 21.41 0.68
C SER A 270 -6.98 20.13 0.79
N ASN A 271 -6.37 19.00 1.16
CA ASN A 271 -7.07 17.73 1.33
C ASN A 271 -8.12 17.78 2.45
N LEU A 272 -7.78 18.37 3.60
CA LEU A 272 -8.71 18.48 4.74
C LEU A 272 -9.86 19.44 4.44
N VAL A 273 -9.56 20.64 3.93
CA VAL A 273 -10.59 21.67 3.67
C VAL A 273 -11.48 21.27 2.49
N SER A 274 -10.93 20.68 1.43
CA SER A 274 -11.72 20.15 0.32
C SER A 274 -12.65 19.00 0.77
N ASN A 275 -12.16 18.13 1.66
CA ASN A 275 -13.00 17.09 2.29
C ASN A 275 -14.18 17.72 3.05
N ALA A 276 -13.89 18.70 3.91
CA ALA A 276 -14.90 19.42 4.68
C ALA A 276 -15.93 20.15 3.79
N VAL A 277 -15.50 20.75 2.68
CA VAL A 277 -16.38 21.39 1.69
C VAL A 277 -17.30 20.38 0.99
N LYS A 278 -16.74 19.22 0.61
CA LYS A 278 -17.43 18.19 -0.16
C LYS A 278 -18.47 17.43 0.67
N TYR A 279 -18.13 17.13 1.93
CA TYR A 279 -18.97 16.29 2.80
C TYR A 279 -19.75 17.07 3.85
N GLY A 280 -19.42 18.35 4.07
CA GLY A 280 -20.15 19.18 5.01
C GLY A 280 -21.54 19.61 4.53
N ALA A 281 -22.42 19.90 5.48
CA ALA A 281 -23.76 20.42 5.18
C ALA A 281 -23.66 21.77 4.45
N PRO A 282 -24.41 21.98 3.34
CA PRO A 282 -24.31 23.14 2.44
C PRO A 282 -24.48 24.50 3.14
N ASP A 283 -25.30 24.52 4.19
CA ASP A 283 -25.74 25.67 4.97
C ASP A 283 -24.84 25.98 6.19
N THR A 284 -23.83 25.14 6.45
CA THR A 284 -22.87 25.35 7.55
C THR A 284 -21.51 25.78 7.00
N PRO A 285 -20.80 26.71 7.67
CA PRO A 285 -19.47 27.11 7.25
C PRO A 285 -18.45 26.01 7.55
N VAL A 286 -17.46 25.87 6.67
CA VAL A 286 -16.23 25.13 6.99
C VAL A 286 -15.38 26.03 7.90
N ARG A 287 -14.96 25.50 9.04
CA ARG A 287 -14.13 26.21 10.03
C ARG A 287 -12.71 25.69 9.95
N VAL A 288 -11.75 26.60 9.84
CA VAL A 288 -10.33 26.29 9.93
C VAL A 288 -9.74 27.11 11.07
N ALA A 289 -9.40 26.46 12.17
CA ALA A 289 -8.77 27.09 13.32
C ALA A 289 -7.30 26.66 13.39
N VAL A 290 -6.39 27.62 13.52
CA VAL A 290 -4.98 27.33 13.75
C VAL A 290 -4.53 28.04 15.02
N THR A 291 -4.14 27.25 16.00
CA THR A 291 -3.65 27.73 17.29
C THR A 291 -2.26 27.18 17.53
N SER A 292 -1.57 27.71 18.52
CA SER A 292 -0.23 27.23 18.85
C SER A 292 0.04 27.32 20.33
N ASP A 293 0.93 26.44 20.78
CA ASP A 293 1.63 26.55 22.07
C ASP A 293 3.13 26.68 21.83
N ASP A 294 3.92 26.56 22.89
CA ASP A 294 5.38 26.70 22.85
C ASP A 294 6.07 25.59 22.03
N THR A 295 5.42 24.44 21.86
CA THR A 295 6.00 23.21 21.29
C THR A 295 5.35 22.75 19.98
N GLU A 296 4.06 22.98 19.81
CA GLU A 296 3.27 22.48 18.67
C GLU A 296 2.39 23.58 18.08
N VAL A 297 2.05 23.41 16.79
CA VAL A 297 0.98 24.11 16.11
C VAL A 297 -0.17 23.14 15.87
N HIS A 298 -1.38 23.58 16.22
CA HIS A 298 -2.61 22.80 16.19
C HIS A 298 -3.52 23.35 15.08
N ILE A 299 -3.86 22.51 14.11
CA ILE A 299 -4.77 22.83 13.00
C ILE A 299 -6.04 22.02 13.19
N GLU A 300 -7.19 22.67 13.27
CA GLU A 300 -8.49 22.03 13.25
C GLU A 300 -9.27 22.44 12.00
N VAL A 301 -9.72 21.45 11.24
CA VAL A 301 -10.62 21.65 10.09
C VAL A 301 -11.93 20.97 10.40
N GLY A 302 -13.01 21.74 10.50
CA GLY A 302 -14.33 21.26 10.88
C GLY A 302 -15.44 21.65 9.90
N ASN A 303 -16.44 20.80 9.77
CA ASN A 303 -17.67 21.07 9.03
C ASN A 303 -18.89 20.54 9.79
N GLY A 304 -20.05 21.20 9.62
CA GLY A 304 -21.32 20.62 10.04
C GLY A 304 -21.73 19.46 9.13
N GLY A 305 -22.56 18.54 9.60
CA GLY A 305 -23.01 17.40 8.80
C GLY A 305 -23.58 16.26 9.63
N ALA A 306 -24.02 15.20 8.95
CA ALA A 306 -24.41 13.96 9.61
C ALA A 306 -23.20 13.31 10.27
N ALA A 307 -23.41 12.68 11.43
CA ALA A 307 -22.38 11.92 12.12
C ALA A 307 -21.86 10.78 11.23
N ILE A 308 -20.55 10.62 11.20
CA ILE A 308 -19.89 9.48 10.53
C ILE A 308 -20.03 8.24 11.42
N ASP A 309 -20.36 7.11 10.81
CA ASP A 309 -20.42 5.82 11.52
C ASP A 309 -19.06 5.53 12.22
N PRO A 310 -19.05 5.11 13.50
CA PRO A 310 -17.81 4.90 14.25
C PRO A 310 -16.84 3.92 13.57
N LEU A 311 -17.33 2.87 12.89
CA LEU A 311 -16.47 1.91 12.19
C LEU A 311 -15.80 2.52 10.96
N VAL A 312 -16.45 3.50 10.33
CA VAL A 312 -15.90 4.28 9.23
C VAL A 312 -14.91 5.32 9.76
N LEU A 313 -15.21 5.94 10.90
CA LEU A 313 -14.34 6.93 11.54
C LEU A 313 -12.99 6.32 11.94
N ASP A 314 -12.99 5.11 12.52
CA ASP A 314 -11.78 4.36 12.91
C ASP A 314 -10.84 4.07 11.74
N ARG A 315 -11.37 4.08 10.51
CA ARG A 315 -10.63 3.75 9.29
C ARG A 315 -10.62 4.90 8.30
N ILE A 316 -10.98 6.11 8.72
CA ILE A 316 -11.23 7.24 7.81
C ILE A 316 -9.95 7.71 7.09
N PHE A 317 -8.79 7.41 7.69
CA PHE A 317 -7.48 7.69 7.11
C PHE A 317 -6.91 6.50 6.32
N ASP A 318 -7.59 5.35 6.25
CA ASP A 318 -7.13 4.23 5.43
C ASP A 318 -7.23 4.60 3.93
N PRO A 319 -6.29 4.12 3.10
CA PRO A 319 -6.27 4.46 1.69
C PRO A 319 -7.46 3.83 0.95
N LEU A 320 -7.96 4.54 -0.09
CA LEU A 320 -9.02 4.07 -0.99
C LEU A 320 -10.38 3.84 -0.31
N GLN A 321 -10.58 4.39 0.89
CA GLN A 321 -11.87 4.39 1.58
C GLN A 321 -12.89 5.24 0.81
N ARG A 322 -14.08 4.66 0.58
CA ARG A 322 -15.25 5.34 0.00
C ARG A 322 -16.41 5.21 0.98
N GLY A 323 -17.14 6.29 1.21
CA GLY A 323 -18.36 6.25 2.04
C GLY A 323 -19.39 5.28 1.46
N VAL A 324 -19.99 4.46 2.31
CA VAL A 324 -20.91 3.36 1.94
C VAL A 324 -22.14 3.85 1.16
N ASP A 325 -22.56 5.11 1.35
CA ASP A 325 -23.71 5.73 0.68
C ASP A 325 -23.43 6.32 -0.72
N GLN A 326 -22.26 6.06 -1.32
CA GLN A 326 -21.83 6.75 -2.56
C GLN A 326 -22.04 5.96 -3.86
N LEU A 327 -22.68 4.79 -3.83
CA LEU A 327 -22.99 4.03 -5.05
C LEU A 327 -24.06 4.71 -5.94
N GLU A 328 -24.79 5.71 -5.42
CA GLU A 328 -25.89 6.39 -6.13
C GLU A 328 -25.56 7.80 -6.66
N ARG A 329 -24.37 8.35 -6.37
CA ARG A 329 -23.98 9.69 -6.85
C ARG A 329 -23.12 9.58 -8.11
N THR A 330 -23.71 9.92 -9.26
CA THR A 330 -23.04 10.00 -10.58
C THR A 330 -22.18 11.25 -10.76
N ASP A 331 -21.65 11.86 -9.70
CA ASP A 331 -20.89 13.10 -9.82
C ASP A 331 -19.46 12.84 -10.33
N GLU A 332 -19.04 13.64 -11.31
CA GLU A 332 -17.71 13.67 -11.92
C GLU A 332 -16.57 14.09 -10.93
N ASP A 333 -16.89 14.29 -9.65
CA ASP A 333 -16.02 14.78 -8.57
C ASP A 333 -15.50 13.69 -7.60
N VAL A 334 -15.60 12.42 -7.96
CA VAL A 334 -15.15 11.30 -7.11
C VAL A 334 -13.63 11.11 -7.23
N GLY A 335 -12.88 11.77 -6.34
CA GLY A 335 -11.44 11.52 -6.14
C GLY A 335 -11.13 10.08 -5.71
N LEU A 336 -9.86 9.66 -5.80
CA LEU A 336 -9.42 8.27 -5.57
C LEU A 336 -9.63 7.74 -4.13
N GLY A 337 -10.10 8.57 -3.19
CA GLY A 337 -10.19 8.20 -1.77
C GLY A 337 -8.82 8.22 -1.07
N LEU A 338 -7.86 9.00 -1.60
CA LEU A 338 -6.51 9.11 -1.05
C LEU A 338 -6.29 10.38 -0.23
N GLY A 339 -7.12 11.43 -0.37
CA GLY A 339 -6.83 12.74 0.24
C GLY A 339 -6.60 12.72 1.75
N LEU A 340 -7.46 12.06 2.53
CA LEU A 340 -7.30 11.95 3.98
C LEU A 340 -6.10 11.08 4.37
N TYR A 341 -5.86 9.97 3.64
CA TYR A 341 -4.66 9.15 3.80
C TYR A 341 -3.39 9.98 3.59
N ILE A 342 -3.32 10.74 2.49
CA ILE A 342 -2.17 11.61 2.17
C ILE A 342 -1.98 12.69 3.24
N ALA A 343 -3.06 13.31 3.73
CA ALA A 343 -2.97 14.27 4.85
C ALA A 343 -2.38 13.62 6.11
N SER A 344 -2.78 12.38 6.42
CA SER A 344 -2.19 11.58 7.51
C SER A 344 -0.71 11.30 7.28
N GLU A 345 -0.32 10.84 6.10
CA GLU A 345 1.09 10.52 5.80
C GLU A 345 1.99 11.77 5.77
N ILE A 346 1.48 12.91 5.30
CA ILE A 346 2.19 14.20 5.39
C ILE A 346 2.38 14.61 6.85
N THR A 347 1.35 14.45 7.67
CA THR A 347 1.42 14.74 9.12
C THR A 347 2.48 13.89 9.79
N LYS A 348 2.47 12.57 9.55
CA LYS A 348 3.47 11.63 10.07
C LYS A 348 4.89 11.96 9.61
N ALA A 349 5.06 12.36 8.34
CA ALA A 349 6.37 12.76 7.82
C ALA A 349 6.94 13.97 8.57
N HIS A 350 6.09 14.88 9.03
CA HIS A 350 6.46 16.01 9.90
C HIS A 350 6.49 15.65 11.40
N HIS A 351 6.51 14.36 11.75
CA HIS A 351 6.48 13.87 13.13
C HIS A 351 5.24 14.28 13.94
N GLY A 352 4.18 14.68 13.25
CA GLY A 352 2.91 15.06 13.85
C GLY A 352 1.95 13.89 14.07
N ARG A 353 0.77 14.23 14.58
CA ARG A 353 -0.39 13.31 14.68
C ARG A 353 -1.63 13.96 14.08
N ILE A 354 -2.50 13.14 13.51
CA ILE A 354 -3.80 13.56 13.01
C ILE A 354 -4.88 12.69 13.65
N ASP A 355 -5.97 13.32 14.07
CA ASP A 355 -7.11 12.69 14.71
C ASP A 355 -8.40 13.15 14.03
N ALA A 356 -9.44 12.32 14.07
CA ALA A 356 -10.77 12.65 13.56
C ALA A 356 -11.82 12.41 14.64
N ARG A 357 -12.75 13.35 14.79
CA ARG A 357 -13.96 13.18 15.61
C ARG A 357 -15.18 13.57 14.80
N SER A 358 -16.27 12.83 14.98
CA SER A 358 -17.54 13.12 14.34
C SER A 358 -18.67 12.89 15.32
N ASP A 359 -19.56 13.86 15.46
CA ASP A 359 -20.79 13.77 16.24
C ASP A 359 -22.00 14.25 15.43
N GLN A 360 -23.16 14.38 16.07
CA GLN A 360 -24.40 14.80 15.39
C GLN A 360 -24.38 16.26 14.89
N THR A 361 -23.38 17.04 15.29
CA THR A 361 -23.27 18.46 14.98
C THR A 361 -22.15 18.74 13.99
N GLU A 362 -20.99 18.10 14.16
CA GLU A 362 -19.83 18.37 13.33
C GLU A 362 -18.90 17.17 13.16
N THR A 363 -18.12 17.23 12.09
CA THR A 363 -16.91 16.42 11.90
C THR A 363 -15.70 17.34 11.96
N VAL A 364 -14.67 16.95 12.69
CA VAL A 364 -13.42 17.71 12.87
C VAL A 364 -12.22 16.81 12.67
N PHE A 365 -11.30 17.27 11.83
CA PHE A 365 -9.96 16.73 11.67
C PHE A 365 -8.98 17.64 12.40
N ALA A 366 -8.24 17.08 13.37
CA ALA A 366 -7.28 17.80 14.18
C ALA A 366 -5.87 17.32 13.85
N VAL A 367 -4.98 18.23 13.46
CA VAL A 367 -3.58 17.96 13.15
C VAL A 367 -2.70 18.68 14.16
N HIS A 368 -1.73 17.96 14.71
CA HIS A 368 -0.75 18.47 15.63
C HIS A 368 0.63 18.38 14.99
N LEU A 369 1.28 19.52 14.79
CA LEU A 369 2.59 19.63 14.15
C LEU A 369 3.61 20.13 15.18
N PRO A 370 4.62 19.32 15.55
CA PRO A 370 5.74 19.79 16.34
C PRO A 370 6.44 20.94 15.61
N ARG A 371 6.75 22.01 16.33
CA ARG A 371 7.72 23.00 15.85
C ARG A 371 9.07 22.26 15.82
N GLY A 372 9.68 22.11 14.64
CA GLY A 372 10.96 21.42 14.51
C GLY A 372 11.96 21.87 15.57
N GLU A 373 12.83 20.95 16.02
CA GLU A 373 13.81 21.22 17.08
C GLU A 373 14.49 22.55 16.80
N GLY A 374 14.20 23.54 17.66
CA GLY A 374 14.86 24.82 17.59
C GLY A 374 16.36 24.54 17.60
N SER A 375 17.04 24.86 16.49
CA SER A 375 18.47 25.09 16.52
C SER A 375 18.74 25.95 17.74
N GLU A 376 19.44 25.37 18.72
CA GLU A 376 19.88 26.04 19.93
C GLU A 376 20.29 27.47 19.58
N ARG A 377 19.64 28.44 20.21
CA ARG A 377 20.08 29.83 20.21
C ARG A 377 20.24 30.27 21.66
N PRO A 378 21.33 30.96 22.01
CA PRO A 378 22.74 30.72 21.69
C PRO A 378 23.53 30.18 22.89
#